data_AF-A0A7Z0WM29-F1
#
_entry.id   AF-A0A7Z0WM29-F1
#
_cell.length_a   1.000
_cell.length_b   1.000
_cell.length_c   1.000
_cell.angle_alpha   90.00
_cell.angle_beta   90.00
_cell.angle_gamma   90.00
#
_symmetry.space_group_name_H-M   'P 1'
#
loop_
_entity.id
_entity.type
_entity.pdbx_description
1 polymer ?
#
loop_
_entity_poly.entity_id
_entity_poly.type
_entity_poly.pdbx_seq_one_letter_code
_entity_poly.pdbx_strand_id
1 'polypeptide(L)'
;MSVARCQEINARLRAAGITVREAAGWRNRGNGQTSAYEGGLVHHTATGYGIALPGTGVGALLINGRPDLRGPLCNYAGNDDGSITVIAAHPANHAGASGGRSMGPLPTTSSFNRRVLGLEIVYPGDRPMRPAQYRAALVWANVVAAVCGRGDVQRIRAHAETSVTGKWDPGEAPGRTIDMAAFRDAARNLEADVTPEEHRWLKFVHDRVAGMLRQRYYVRDPVRGAREVSNTTPGAIPAQVLDTLDGNTIIQRIAPLLDDEARIIAALHQVRDSAEVTPDQVGQLAEALATTLPRDLVDEFDTRLRAAYDS
;
A
#
# COMPACT_ATOMS: atom_id res chain seq x y z
N MET A 1 15.05 5.33 16.70
CA MET A 1 14.43 6.31 15.78
C MET A 1 14.19 5.75 14.38
N SER A 2 15.15 5.05 13.75
CA SER A 2 15.04 4.57 12.36
C SER A 2 13.85 3.63 12.14
N VAL A 3 13.64 2.65 13.03
CA VAL A 3 12.51 1.70 12.96
C VAL A 3 11.17 2.41 12.99
N ALA A 4 10.97 3.36 13.91
CA ALA A 4 9.71 4.10 14.04
C ALA A 4 9.38 4.90 12.77
N ARG A 5 10.38 5.57 12.16
CA ARG A 5 10.22 6.28 10.89
C ARG A 5 9.84 5.33 9.75
N CYS A 6 10.50 4.17 9.65
CA CYS A 6 10.14 3.17 8.65
C CYS A 6 8.73 2.60 8.87
N GLN A 7 8.30 2.38 10.12
CA GLN A 7 6.94 1.96 10.43
C GLN A 7 5.91 3.02 9.99
N GLU A 8 6.18 4.29 10.23
CA GLU A 8 5.34 5.39 9.77
C GLU A 8 5.27 5.45 8.23
N ILE A 9 6.42 5.36 7.55
CA ILE A 9 6.47 5.29 6.08
C ILE A 9 5.65 4.10 5.58
N ASN A 10 5.84 2.91 6.13
CA ASN A 10 5.09 1.71 5.74
C ASN A 10 3.59 1.90 5.91
N ALA A 11 3.14 2.53 6.99
CA ALA A 11 1.73 2.82 7.23
C ALA A 11 1.16 3.80 6.20
N ARG A 12 1.89 4.90 5.90
CA ARG A 12 1.49 5.89 4.91
C ARG A 12 1.49 5.34 3.48
N LEU A 13 2.46 4.49 3.13
CA LEU A 13 2.49 3.76 1.86
C LEU A 13 1.25 2.87 1.71
N ARG A 14 0.90 2.10 2.74
CA ARG A 14 -0.31 1.26 2.75
C ARG A 14 -1.57 2.10 2.60
N ALA A 15 -1.68 3.21 3.32
CA ALA A 15 -2.81 4.13 3.23
C ALA A 15 -2.95 4.78 1.84
N ALA A 16 -1.84 4.92 1.09
CA ALA A 16 -1.82 5.38 -0.30
C ALA A 16 -2.03 4.24 -1.34
N GLY A 17 -2.53 3.08 -0.89
CA GLY A 17 -2.85 1.93 -1.74
C GLY A 17 -1.66 1.07 -2.16
N ILE A 18 -0.46 1.29 -1.62
CA ILE A 18 0.71 0.46 -1.94
C ILE A 18 0.69 -0.82 -1.11
N THR A 19 0.81 -1.97 -1.77
CA THR A 19 1.10 -3.24 -1.08
C THR A 19 2.51 -3.17 -0.50
N VAL A 20 2.63 -3.13 0.82
CA VAL A 20 3.93 -3.10 1.52
C VAL A 20 4.24 -4.46 2.13
N ARG A 21 5.32 -5.08 1.64
CA ARG A 21 5.85 -6.37 2.09
C ARG A 21 7.04 -6.15 3.02
N GLU A 22 7.19 -6.95 4.06
CA GLU A 22 8.28 -6.80 5.03
C GLU A 22 9.24 -7.99 4.93
N ALA A 23 10.50 -7.76 4.53
CA ALA A 23 11.49 -8.82 4.52
C ALA A 23 11.85 -9.23 5.96
N ALA A 24 12.02 -10.54 6.21
CA ALA A 24 12.38 -11.02 7.54
C ALA A 24 13.61 -10.28 8.09
N GLY A 25 13.53 -9.84 9.36
CA GLY A 25 14.62 -9.13 10.04
C GLY A 25 14.86 -7.67 9.62
N TRP A 26 14.02 -7.06 8.76
CA TRP A 26 14.22 -5.69 8.27
C TRP A 26 14.44 -4.65 9.39
N ARG A 27 13.78 -4.84 10.54
CA ARG A 27 13.86 -3.93 11.70
C ARG A 27 15.28 -3.81 12.27
N ASN A 28 16.09 -4.86 12.15
CA ASN A 28 17.45 -4.91 12.71
C ASN A 28 18.54 -4.74 11.64
N ARG A 29 18.17 -4.68 10.36
CA ARG A 29 19.12 -4.69 9.25
C ARG A 29 19.64 -3.29 8.94
N GLY A 30 20.95 -3.18 8.72
CA GLY A 30 21.67 -1.97 8.30
C GLY A 30 23.16 -2.23 8.14
N ASN A 31 23.91 -1.19 7.76
CA ASN A 31 25.35 -1.21 7.51
C ASN A 31 26.20 -0.83 8.73
N GLY A 32 25.59 -0.67 9.91
CA GLY A 32 26.26 -0.30 11.16
C GLY A 32 26.34 1.21 11.44
N GLN A 33 25.94 2.08 10.51
CA GLN A 33 25.90 3.52 10.76
C GLN A 33 24.66 3.94 11.55
N THR A 34 24.76 5.05 12.30
CA THR A 34 23.61 5.66 12.97
C THR A 34 22.85 6.55 11.99
N SER A 35 21.56 6.25 11.75
CA SER A 35 20.73 7.03 10.82
C SER A 35 20.58 8.50 11.23
N ALA A 36 20.62 9.38 10.26
CA ALA A 36 20.20 10.77 10.35
C ALA A 36 19.42 11.11 9.08
N TYR A 37 18.36 10.33 8.79
CA TYR A 37 17.61 10.44 7.55
C TYR A 37 16.97 11.82 7.41
N GLU A 38 17.14 12.37 6.21
CA GLU A 38 16.78 13.72 5.78
C GLU A 38 16.05 13.74 4.44
N GLY A 39 15.84 12.58 3.81
CA GLY A 39 15.33 12.44 2.46
C GLY A 39 15.46 11.02 1.91
N GLY A 40 15.39 10.90 0.60
CA GLY A 40 15.40 9.62 -0.11
C GLY A 40 16.26 9.65 -1.38
N LEU A 41 16.79 8.50 -1.75
CA LEU A 41 17.57 8.29 -2.96
C LEU A 41 16.95 7.15 -3.78
N VAL A 42 16.64 7.43 -5.04
CA VAL A 42 16.04 6.47 -5.97
C VAL A 42 17.12 5.83 -6.84
N HIS A 43 17.03 4.53 -7.02
CA HIS A 43 17.97 3.67 -7.73
C HIS A 43 17.25 2.68 -8.65
N HIS A 44 18.01 2.03 -9.52
CA HIS A 44 17.61 0.80 -10.20
C HIS A 44 18.59 -0.32 -9.88
N THR A 45 18.07 -1.54 -9.88
CA THR A 45 18.87 -2.74 -9.57
C THR A 45 19.75 -3.23 -10.71
N ALA A 46 19.47 -2.80 -11.95
CA ALA A 46 20.07 -3.30 -13.18
C ALA A 46 19.84 -4.81 -13.40
N THR A 47 18.81 -5.37 -12.77
CA THR A 47 18.33 -6.73 -13.02
C THR A 47 17.15 -6.71 -14.00
N GLY A 48 16.67 -7.88 -14.43
CA GLY A 48 15.35 -7.97 -15.06
C GLY A 48 14.25 -7.40 -14.15
N TYR A 49 13.09 -7.09 -14.74
CA TYR A 49 11.87 -6.81 -13.97
C TYR A 49 11.57 -7.98 -13.03
N GLY A 50 11.15 -7.69 -11.81
CA GLY A 50 10.86 -8.73 -10.84
C GLY A 50 10.41 -8.20 -9.48
N ILE A 51 10.38 -9.11 -8.51
CA ILE A 51 9.93 -8.83 -7.16
C ILE A 51 11.01 -9.26 -6.17
N ALA A 52 11.44 -8.33 -5.33
CA ALA A 52 12.37 -8.57 -4.24
C ALA A 52 11.60 -9.11 -3.01
N LEU A 53 11.38 -10.42 -2.97
CA LEU A 53 10.87 -11.12 -1.79
C LEU A 53 12.00 -11.90 -1.10
N PRO A 54 11.87 -12.20 0.20
CA PRO A 54 12.74 -13.19 0.84
C PRO A 54 12.75 -14.50 0.02
N GLY A 55 13.93 -14.96 -0.36
CA GLY A 55 14.11 -16.17 -1.17
C GLY A 55 14.19 -15.97 -2.68
N THR A 56 13.92 -14.77 -3.22
CA THR A 56 14.19 -14.49 -4.65
C THR A 56 15.63 -14.06 -4.87
N GLY A 57 16.16 -14.23 -6.09
CA GLY A 57 17.54 -13.84 -6.42
C GLY A 57 17.81 -12.35 -6.16
N VAL A 58 16.91 -11.47 -6.61
CA VAL A 58 17.02 -10.02 -6.36
C VAL A 58 16.77 -9.66 -4.88
N GLY A 59 15.87 -10.37 -4.18
CA GLY A 59 15.69 -10.19 -2.74
C GLY A 59 16.96 -10.55 -1.96
N ALA A 60 17.60 -11.67 -2.29
CA ALA A 60 18.87 -12.09 -1.70
C ALA A 60 19.99 -11.08 -2.00
N LEU A 61 20.07 -10.56 -3.23
CA LEU A 61 21.01 -9.50 -3.61
C LEU A 61 20.83 -8.24 -2.75
N LEU A 62 19.59 -7.74 -2.61
CA LEU A 62 19.33 -6.51 -1.86
C LEU A 62 19.53 -6.68 -0.35
N ILE A 63 19.27 -7.88 0.19
CA ILE A 63 19.43 -8.19 1.61
C ILE A 63 20.90 -8.44 1.97
N ASN A 64 21.56 -9.33 1.23
CA ASN A 64 22.90 -9.83 1.56
C ASN A 64 24.01 -9.01 0.91
N GLY A 65 23.70 -8.31 -0.17
CA GLY A 65 24.67 -7.63 -1.00
C GLY A 65 25.27 -8.55 -2.05
N ARG A 66 26.46 -8.17 -2.49
CA ARG A 66 27.27 -8.83 -3.52
C ARG A 66 28.72 -8.92 -3.03
N PRO A 67 29.60 -9.72 -3.68
CA PRO A 67 30.95 -9.97 -3.17
C PRO A 67 31.77 -8.71 -2.86
N ASP A 68 31.61 -7.65 -3.67
CA ASP A 68 32.29 -6.36 -3.53
C ASP A 68 31.58 -5.36 -2.60
N LEU A 69 30.32 -5.62 -2.21
CA LEU A 69 29.54 -4.71 -1.37
C LEU A 69 28.56 -5.46 -0.47
N ARG A 70 28.85 -5.46 0.84
CA ARG A 70 27.98 -6.06 1.85
C ARG A 70 26.62 -5.37 1.88
N GLY A 71 25.56 -6.18 2.02
CA GLY A 71 24.20 -5.69 2.20
C GLY A 71 23.97 -5.05 3.58
N PRO A 72 22.77 -4.47 3.80
CA PRO A 72 21.72 -4.30 2.80
C PRO A 72 22.10 -3.26 1.74
N LEU A 73 21.63 -3.44 0.51
CA LEU A 73 21.86 -2.51 -0.60
C LEU A 73 20.77 -1.45 -0.76
N CYS A 74 19.71 -1.50 0.05
CA CYS A 74 18.66 -0.48 0.10
C CYS A 74 17.84 -0.57 1.40
N ASN A 75 16.97 0.42 1.60
CA ASN A 75 15.95 0.37 2.64
C ASN A 75 14.64 -0.21 2.11
N TYR A 76 14.30 0.11 0.87
CA TYR A 76 13.09 -0.31 0.18
C TYR A 76 13.42 -0.84 -1.21
N ALA A 77 12.66 -1.84 -1.67
CA ALA A 77 12.69 -2.33 -3.03
C ALA A 77 11.35 -2.05 -3.73
N GLY A 78 11.38 -1.41 -4.90
CA GLY A 78 10.19 -1.16 -5.73
C GLY A 78 9.99 -2.30 -6.74
N ASN A 79 8.92 -3.07 -6.60
CA ASN A 79 8.71 -4.29 -7.36
C ASN A 79 7.92 -4.06 -8.66
N ASP A 80 8.04 -4.98 -9.60
CA ASP A 80 7.39 -4.95 -10.91
C ASP A 80 5.85 -4.79 -10.85
N ASP A 81 5.21 -5.35 -9.83
CA ASP A 81 3.77 -5.25 -9.55
C ASP A 81 3.34 -3.93 -8.89
N GLY A 82 4.27 -2.99 -8.66
CA GLY A 82 4.02 -1.76 -7.91
C GLY A 82 3.97 -1.93 -6.40
N SER A 83 4.23 -3.13 -5.87
CA SER A 83 4.42 -3.33 -4.43
C SER A 83 5.79 -2.81 -3.98
N ILE A 84 5.93 -2.52 -2.69
CA ILE A 84 7.21 -2.14 -2.08
C ILE A 84 7.60 -3.16 -1.02
N THR A 85 8.81 -3.71 -1.10
CA THR A 85 9.38 -4.55 -0.05
C THR A 85 10.31 -3.74 0.86
N VAL A 86 10.09 -3.78 2.16
CA VAL A 86 10.96 -3.19 3.19
C VAL A 86 12.13 -4.14 3.46
N ILE A 87 13.34 -3.69 3.18
CA ILE A 87 14.58 -4.47 3.29
C ILE A 87 15.32 -4.18 4.61
N ALA A 88 15.41 -2.90 4.98
CA ALA A 88 16.21 -2.45 6.12
C ALA A 88 15.65 -1.17 6.76
N ALA A 89 15.64 -1.13 8.10
CA ALA A 89 15.26 0.06 8.87
C ALA A 89 16.44 1.01 9.13
N HIS A 90 17.68 0.49 9.14
CA HIS A 90 18.89 1.24 9.41
C HIS A 90 19.64 1.55 8.10
N PRO A 91 20.64 2.45 8.10
CA PRO A 91 21.33 2.88 6.88
C PRO A 91 21.83 1.70 6.06
N ALA A 92 21.65 1.78 4.74
CA ALA A 92 22.05 0.74 3.80
C ALA A 92 23.26 1.19 2.97
N ASN A 93 23.94 0.25 2.32
CA ASN A 93 25.08 0.53 1.45
C ASN A 93 24.60 0.80 0.01
N HIS A 94 24.08 2.00 -0.24
CA HIS A 94 23.40 2.32 -1.51
C HIS A 94 23.88 3.62 -2.18
N ALA A 95 24.32 4.61 -1.40
CA ALA A 95 24.61 5.97 -1.88
C ALA A 95 26.11 6.30 -1.96
N GLY A 96 26.92 5.78 -1.03
CA GLY A 96 28.34 6.12 -0.93
C GLY A 96 28.59 7.56 -0.52
N ALA A 97 29.52 8.24 -1.21
CA ALA A 97 29.80 9.66 -1.02
C ALA A 97 28.91 10.52 -1.94
N SER A 98 28.48 11.67 -1.44
CA SER A 98 27.72 12.66 -2.20
C SER A 98 28.54 13.89 -2.55
N GLY A 99 28.04 14.66 -3.52
CA GLY A 99 28.70 15.86 -4.06
C GLY A 99 28.63 15.96 -5.58
N GLY A 100 27.77 15.16 -6.21
CA GLY A 100 27.53 15.16 -7.65
C GLY A 100 26.86 16.45 -8.16
N ARG A 101 26.37 16.36 -9.39
CA ARG A 101 25.84 17.51 -10.16
C ARG A 101 24.66 18.24 -9.53
N SER A 102 23.86 17.59 -8.68
CA SER A 102 22.70 18.20 -8.04
C SER A 102 22.40 17.53 -6.70
N MET A 103 22.52 18.30 -5.62
CA MET A 103 22.35 17.76 -4.26
C MET A 103 20.96 18.02 -3.67
N GLY A 104 20.26 19.05 -4.11
CA GLY A 104 19.16 19.60 -3.34
C GLY A 104 19.62 20.11 -1.96
N PRO A 105 18.71 20.25 -0.99
CA PRO A 105 19.06 20.69 0.37
C PRO A 105 19.64 19.55 1.22
N LEU A 106 20.23 18.53 0.58
CA LEU A 106 20.93 17.41 1.21
C LEU A 106 22.44 17.72 1.26
N PRO A 107 23.16 17.23 2.27
CA PRO A 107 24.57 17.56 2.45
C PRO A 107 25.49 16.82 1.48
N THR A 108 26.56 17.50 1.07
CA THR A 108 27.77 16.87 0.50
C THR A 108 28.55 16.20 1.64
N THR A 109 28.80 14.90 1.54
CA THR A 109 29.47 14.13 2.60
C THR A 109 30.02 12.81 2.07
N SER A 110 31.10 12.31 2.67
CA SER A 110 31.62 10.97 2.40
C SER A 110 30.76 9.84 2.99
N SER A 111 29.77 10.18 3.84
CA SER A 111 28.91 9.22 4.53
C SER A 111 27.44 9.46 4.19
N PHE A 112 27.07 9.42 2.90
CA PHE A 112 25.72 9.80 2.48
C PHE A 112 24.66 8.73 2.79
N ASN A 113 25.06 7.45 2.84
CA ASN A 113 24.22 6.31 3.25
C ASN A 113 23.36 6.55 4.50
N ARG A 114 23.87 7.26 5.51
CA ARG A 114 23.12 7.54 6.75
C ARG A 114 22.16 8.72 6.66
N ARG A 115 22.25 9.54 5.60
CA ARG A 115 21.45 10.78 5.43
C ARG A 115 20.18 10.54 4.61
N VAL A 116 20.09 9.46 3.85
CA VAL A 116 18.96 9.18 2.97
C VAL A 116 18.49 7.74 3.11
N LEU A 117 17.21 7.50 2.85
CA LEU A 117 16.67 6.16 2.64
C LEU A 117 16.85 5.76 1.17
N GLY A 118 17.28 4.53 0.88
CA GLY A 118 17.41 4.03 -0.50
C GLY A 118 16.17 3.28 -0.98
N LEU A 119 15.64 3.66 -2.15
CA LEU A 119 14.65 2.89 -2.92
C LEU A 119 15.34 2.26 -4.14
N GLU A 120 15.50 0.95 -4.14
CA GLU A 120 16.02 0.16 -5.27
C GLU A 120 14.87 -0.42 -6.09
N ILE A 121 14.64 0.10 -7.29
CA ILE A 121 13.53 -0.39 -8.13
C ILE A 121 14.03 -1.57 -8.97
N VAL A 122 13.27 -2.66 -8.97
CA VAL A 122 13.63 -3.93 -9.60
C VAL A 122 13.33 -3.89 -11.11
N TYR A 123 14.23 -3.28 -11.87
CA TYR A 123 14.15 -3.19 -13.32
C TYR A 123 15.53 -2.92 -13.97
N PRO A 124 15.65 -3.09 -15.30
CA PRO A 124 16.94 -3.04 -16.00
C PRO A 124 17.62 -1.67 -16.03
N GLY A 125 16.86 -0.57 -15.93
CA GLY A 125 17.40 0.79 -16.06
C GLY A 125 17.68 1.23 -17.49
N ASP A 126 18.05 0.33 -18.40
CA ASP A 126 18.30 0.63 -19.82
C ASP A 126 17.01 0.79 -20.66
N ARG A 127 15.86 0.70 -19.99
CA ARG A 127 14.52 0.92 -20.51
C ARG A 127 13.61 1.38 -19.37
N PRO A 128 12.44 1.99 -19.65
CA PRO A 128 11.62 2.64 -18.63
C PRO A 128 11.12 1.71 -17.52
N MET A 129 10.82 2.29 -16.35
CA MET A 129 10.01 1.63 -15.33
C MET A 129 8.63 1.28 -15.89
N ARG A 130 7.99 0.22 -15.39
CA ARG A 130 6.56 0.01 -15.66
C ARG A 130 5.72 1.07 -14.96
N PRO A 131 4.49 1.38 -15.44
CA PRO A 131 3.62 2.37 -14.81
C PRO A 131 3.40 2.13 -13.31
N ALA A 132 3.21 0.86 -12.90
CA ALA A 132 3.03 0.50 -11.49
C ALA A 132 4.29 0.79 -10.64
N GLN A 133 5.49 0.53 -11.16
CA GLN A 133 6.76 0.84 -10.51
C GLN A 133 6.95 2.35 -10.37
N TYR A 134 6.68 3.11 -11.45
CA TYR A 134 6.80 4.55 -11.44
C TYR A 134 5.86 5.18 -10.42
N ARG A 135 4.59 4.76 -10.41
CA ARG A 135 3.60 5.19 -9.40
C ARG A 135 4.08 4.88 -7.98
N ALA A 136 4.54 3.66 -7.71
CA ALA A 136 5.04 3.27 -6.39
C ALA A 136 6.23 4.14 -5.96
N ALA A 137 7.14 4.47 -6.88
CA ALA A 137 8.27 5.36 -6.63
C ALA A 137 7.82 6.80 -6.31
N LEU A 138 6.82 7.33 -7.02
CA LEU A 138 6.26 8.66 -6.72
C LEU A 138 5.60 8.71 -5.33
N VAL A 139 4.77 7.71 -4.99
CA VAL A 139 4.15 7.60 -3.66
C VAL A 139 5.21 7.49 -2.58
N TRP A 140 6.24 6.66 -2.79
CA TRP A 140 7.35 6.53 -1.85
C TRP A 140 8.11 7.85 -1.68
N ALA A 141 8.38 8.56 -2.77
CA ALA A 141 9.06 9.85 -2.74
C ALA A 141 8.27 10.88 -1.92
N ASN A 142 6.97 10.98 -2.16
CA ASN A 142 6.08 11.88 -1.40
C ASN A 142 6.08 11.54 0.10
N VAL A 143 5.88 10.26 0.44
CA VAL A 143 5.83 9.80 1.83
C VAL A 143 7.18 9.99 2.56
N VAL A 144 8.30 9.67 1.90
CA VAL A 144 9.64 9.87 2.50
C VAL A 144 9.96 11.35 2.67
N ALA A 145 9.57 12.20 1.72
CA ALA A 145 9.69 13.65 1.88
C ALA A 145 8.89 14.13 3.10
N ALA A 146 7.66 13.66 3.29
CA ALA A 146 6.84 14.01 4.45
C ALA A 146 7.47 13.56 5.79
N VAL A 147 7.93 12.31 5.89
CA VAL A 147 8.40 11.73 7.17
C VAL A 147 9.84 12.12 7.50
N CYS A 148 10.73 12.13 6.51
CA CYS A 148 12.17 12.36 6.72
C CYS A 148 12.65 13.72 6.19
N GLY A 149 11.94 14.28 5.20
CA GLY A 149 12.35 15.46 4.46
C GLY A 149 11.60 16.75 4.82
N ARG A 150 10.86 16.79 5.94
CA ARG A 150 10.05 17.97 6.33
C ARG A 150 9.02 18.42 5.28
N GLY A 151 8.52 17.47 4.49
CA GLY A 151 7.58 17.72 3.39
C GLY A 151 8.21 18.22 2.09
N ASP A 152 9.54 18.41 2.05
CA ASP A 152 10.21 18.94 0.86
C ASP A 152 10.66 17.82 -0.10
N VAL A 153 9.93 17.66 -1.21
CA VAL A 153 10.27 16.68 -2.26
C VAL A 153 11.61 16.95 -2.94
N GLN A 154 12.22 18.14 -2.77
CA GLN A 154 13.59 18.39 -3.22
C GLN A 154 14.64 17.59 -2.43
N ARG A 155 14.24 16.93 -1.34
CA ARG A 155 15.05 15.95 -0.60
C ARG A 155 14.95 14.53 -1.16
N ILE A 156 14.24 14.35 -2.26
CA ILE A 156 14.25 13.12 -3.06
C ILE A 156 15.15 13.33 -4.27
N ARG A 157 16.18 12.50 -4.37
CA ARG A 157 17.18 12.58 -5.44
C ARG A 157 17.33 11.25 -6.16
N ALA A 158 17.85 11.31 -7.38
CA ALA A 158 18.44 10.16 -8.03
C ALA A 158 19.88 9.94 -7.55
N HIS A 159 20.36 8.71 -7.59
CA HIS A 159 21.78 8.43 -7.43
C HIS A 159 22.62 9.20 -8.48
N ALA A 160 22.10 9.32 -9.70
CA ALA A 160 22.68 10.10 -10.78
C ALA A 160 22.83 11.59 -10.48
N GLU A 161 22.01 12.15 -9.59
CA GLU A 161 22.12 13.56 -9.20
C GLU A 161 23.25 13.75 -8.18
N THR A 162 23.39 12.83 -7.23
CA THR A 162 24.19 13.04 -6.02
C THR A 162 25.54 12.33 -6.02
N SER A 163 25.71 11.26 -6.80
CA SER A 163 26.93 10.45 -6.84
C SER A 163 28.11 11.22 -7.42
N VAL A 164 29.29 10.98 -6.86
CA VAL A 164 30.57 11.51 -7.37
C VAL A 164 31.24 10.59 -8.38
N THR A 165 30.67 9.42 -8.68
CA THR A 165 31.30 8.40 -9.54
C THR A 165 30.63 8.27 -10.91
N GLY A 166 29.86 9.28 -11.35
CA GLY A 166 29.22 9.27 -12.67
C GLY A 166 28.08 8.26 -12.82
N LYS A 167 27.38 7.93 -11.73
CA LYS A 167 26.18 7.06 -11.77
C LYS A 167 25.06 7.69 -12.61
N TRP A 168 24.19 6.86 -13.17
CA TRP A 168 23.09 7.29 -14.02
C TRP A 168 21.73 6.72 -13.60
N ASP A 169 21.69 5.93 -12.52
CA ASP A 169 20.46 5.40 -11.95
C ASP A 169 19.65 6.46 -11.17
N PRO A 170 18.31 6.41 -11.21
CA PRO A 170 17.45 5.46 -11.92
C PRO A 170 17.30 5.83 -13.40
N GLY A 171 17.29 4.82 -14.27
CA GLY A 171 17.45 4.96 -15.72
C GLY A 171 16.14 4.79 -16.49
N GLU A 172 16.09 5.30 -17.73
CA GLU A 172 15.00 5.06 -18.69
C GLU A 172 15.48 4.64 -20.09
N ALA A 173 16.76 4.81 -20.39
CA ALA A 173 17.44 4.34 -21.59
C ALA A 173 18.93 4.15 -21.29
N PRO A 174 19.73 3.47 -22.13
CA PRO A 174 21.14 3.22 -21.83
C PRO A 174 21.89 4.52 -21.50
N GLY A 175 22.42 4.62 -20.27
CA GLY A 175 23.19 5.78 -19.80
C GLY A 175 22.35 7.04 -19.52
N ARG A 176 21.02 6.96 -19.59
CA ARG A 176 20.10 8.09 -19.40
C ARG A 176 19.23 7.90 -18.17
N THR A 177 19.43 8.79 -17.18
CA THR A 177 18.57 8.89 -15.98
C THR A 177 17.17 9.38 -16.36
N ILE A 178 16.16 9.05 -15.56
CA ILE A 178 14.84 9.69 -15.66
C ILE A 178 14.93 11.20 -15.39
N ASP A 179 13.96 11.96 -15.88
CA ASP A 179 13.78 13.36 -15.51
C ASP A 179 13.34 13.48 -14.04
N MET A 180 14.31 13.79 -13.18
CA MET A 180 14.07 13.93 -11.75
C MET A 180 13.32 15.21 -11.37
N ALA A 181 13.30 16.25 -12.22
CA ALA A 181 12.47 17.43 -11.97
C ALA A 181 11.00 17.06 -12.17
N ALA A 182 10.66 16.47 -13.32
CA ALA A 182 9.32 15.97 -13.60
C ALA A 182 8.87 14.92 -12.58
N PHE A 183 9.76 14.01 -12.17
CA PHE A 183 9.48 13.02 -11.12
C PHE A 183 9.09 13.68 -9.79
N ARG A 184 9.85 14.68 -9.33
CA ARG A 184 9.56 15.38 -8.08
C ARG A 184 8.27 16.21 -8.16
N ASP A 185 7.99 16.81 -9.30
CA ASP A 185 6.76 17.57 -9.52
C ASP A 185 5.54 16.65 -9.52
N ALA A 186 5.63 15.49 -10.19
CA ALA A 186 4.60 14.46 -10.15
C ALA A 186 4.41 13.90 -8.72
N ALA A 187 5.49 13.69 -7.95
CA ALA A 187 5.39 13.23 -6.57
C ALA A 187 4.78 14.29 -5.63
N ARG A 188 5.04 15.58 -5.88
CA ARG A 188 4.44 16.69 -5.14
C ARG A 188 2.94 16.79 -5.39
N ASN A 189 2.56 16.67 -6.65
CA ASN A 189 1.19 16.83 -7.14
C ASN A 189 0.47 15.49 -7.28
N LEU A 190 0.90 14.49 -6.51
CA LEU A 190 0.29 13.17 -6.58
C LEU A 190 -1.14 13.28 -6.04
N GLU A 191 -2.10 13.29 -6.94
CA GLU A 191 -3.50 13.13 -6.55
C GLU A 191 -3.65 11.73 -5.96
N ALA A 192 -4.32 11.65 -4.82
CA ALA A 192 -4.67 10.35 -4.29
C ALA A 192 -5.72 9.77 -5.24
N ASP A 193 -5.38 8.70 -5.99
CA ASP A 193 -6.35 7.96 -6.83
C ASP A 193 -7.62 7.58 -6.04
N VAL A 194 -7.47 7.52 -4.72
CA VAL A 194 -8.47 7.19 -3.72
C VAL A 194 -8.07 7.95 -2.46
N THR A 195 -8.89 8.88 -1.97
CA THR A 195 -8.66 9.55 -0.68
C THR A 195 -8.49 8.53 0.44
N PRO A 196 -7.82 8.86 1.57
CA PRO A 196 -7.72 7.94 2.70
C PRO A 196 -9.07 7.40 3.19
N GLU A 197 -10.14 8.15 2.99
CA GLU A 197 -11.52 7.76 3.27
C GLU A 197 -12.04 6.75 2.27
N GLU A 198 -11.93 7.03 0.98
CA GLU A 198 -12.30 6.08 -0.08
C GLU A 198 -11.45 4.80 0.00
N HIS A 199 -10.20 4.86 0.48
CA HIS A 199 -9.35 3.68 0.66
C HIS A 199 -9.83 2.83 1.85
N ARG A 200 -10.23 3.48 2.96
CA ARG A 200 -10.89 2.79 4.08
C ARG A 200 -12.21 2.16 3.63
N TRP A 201 -12.95 2.84 2.76
CA TRP A 201 -14.19 2.35 2.18
C TRP A 201 -13.98 1.15 1.24
N LEU A 202 -13.06 1.24 0.27
CA LEU A 202 -12.72 0.14 -0.62
C LEU A 202 -12.16 -1.06 0.14
N LYS A 203 -11.37 -0.84 1.20
CA LYS A 203 -10.92 -1.89 2.10
C LYS A 203 -12.08 -2.50 2.89
N PHE A 204 -13.01 -1.68 3.39
CA PHE A 204 -14.24 -2.16 4.03
C PHE A 204 -15.05 -3.04 3.06
N VAL A 205 -15.28 -2.59 1.82
CA VAL A 205 -15.98 -3.35 0.77
C VAL A 205 -15.22 -4.62 0.43
N HIS A 206 -13.90 -4.56 0.21
CA HIS A 206 -13.08 -5.74 -0.07
C HIS A 206 -13.13 -6.76 1.08
N ASP A 207 -12.93 -6.33 2.33
CA ASP A 207 -12.97 -7.23 3.49
C ASP A 207 -14.38 -7.82 3.69
N ARG A 208 -15.42 -7.08 3.29
CA ARG A 208 -16.80 -7.53 3.30
C ARG A 208 -17.06 -8.58 2.22
N VAL A 209 -16.63 -8.32 0.98
CA VAL A 209 -16.82 -9.21 -0.16
C VAL A 209 -15.92 -10.45 -0.04
N ALA A 210 -14.63 -10.29 0.24
CA ALA A 210 -13.71 -11.40 0.48
C ALA A 210 -14.04 -12.18 1.76
N GLY A 211 -14.56 -11.49 2.78
CA GLY A 211 -15.09 -12.12 4.00
C GLY A 211 -16.36 -12.92 3.79
N MET A 212 -17.21 -12.52 2.83
CA MET A 212 -18.38 -13.31 2.37
C MET A 212 -17.96 -14.52 1.54
N LEU A 213 -16.87 -14.44 0.77
CA LEU A 213 -16.37 -15.54 -0.06
C LEU A 213 -15.76 -16.70 0.76
N ARG A 214 -15.36 -16.47 2.02
CA ARG A 214 -14.87 -17.52 2.92
C ARG A 214 -15.91 -17.82 4.01
N GLN A 215 -16.57 -18.98 3.93
CA GLN A 215 -17.45 -19.46 5.00
C GLN A 215 -16.67 -19.61 6.32
N ARG A 216 -17.04 -18.85 7.35
CA ARG A 216 -16.47 -18.90 8.70
C ARG A 216 -17.36 -19.71 9.63
N TYR A 217 -16.80 -20.24 10.72
CA TYR A 217 -17.51 -21.05 11.72
C TYR A 217 -17.12 -20.61 13.13
N TYR A 218 -18.06 -20.64 14.07
CA TYR A 218 -17.85 -20.17 15.45
C TYR A 218 -18.42 -21.14 16.48
N VAL A 219 -17.83 -21.15 17.69
CA VAL A 219 -18.46 -21.71 18.90
C VAL A 219 -18.81 -20.57 19.86
N ARG A 220 -19.93 -20.67 20.57
CA ARG A 220 -20.31 -19.72 21.62
C ARG A 220 -19.64 -20.11 22.94
N ASP A 221 -18.78 -19.24 23.44
CA ASP A 221 -18.22 -19.31 24.79
C ASP A 221 -19.06 -18.42 25.73
N PRO A 222 -19.61 -18.95 26.85
CA PRO A 222 -20.45 -18.18 27.77
C PRO A 222 -19.73 -16.99 28.44
N VAL A 223 -18.41 -17.00 28.51
CA VAL A 223 -17.58 -16.00 29.21
C VAL A 223 -16.88 -15.07 28.22
N ARG A 224 -16.47 -15.57 27.06
CA ARG A 224 -15.66 -14.83 26.07
C ARG A 224 -16.41 -14.46 24.79
N GLY A 225 -17.67 -14.88 24.63
CA GLY A 225 -18.47 -14.62 23.44
C GLY A 225 -18.17 -15.60 22.30
N ALA A 226 -18.45 -15.20 21.06
CA ALA A 226 -18.22 -16.06 19.89
C ALA A 226 -16.71 -16.19 19.57
N ARG A 227 -16.24 -17.42 19.33
CA ARG A 227 -14.85 -17.72 18.98
C ARG A 227 -14.78 -18.49 17.66
N GLU A 228 -13.99 -18.01 16.71
CA GLU A 228 -13.83 -18.66 15.41
C GLU A 228 -13.13 -20.02 15.54
N VAL A 229 -13.61 -21.00 14.77
CA VAL A 229 -13.17 -22.41 14.76
C VAL A 229 -13.20 -22.99 13.35
N SER A 230 -12.68 -24.22 13.19
CA SER A 230 -12.89 -24.99 11.96
C SER A 230 -14.34 -25.47 11.86
N ASN A 231 -14.79 -25.76 10.64
CA ASN A 231 -16.09 -26.39 10.36
C ASN A 231 -16.25 -27.78 10.99
N THR A 232 -15.15 -28.41 11.39
CA THR A 232 -15.11 -29.73 12.03
C THR A 232 -15.16 -29.67 13.56
N THR A 233 -15.11 -28.48 14.16
CA THR A 233 -15.13 -28.36 15.62
C THR A 233 -16.53 -28.69 16.17
N PRO A 234 -16.68 -29.54 17.20
CA PRO A 234 -17.99 -29.83 17.79
C PRO A 234 -18.68 -28.56 18.29
N GLY A 235 -19.93 -28.36 17.86
CA GLY A 235 -20.70 -27.15 18.17
C GLY A 235 -20.37 -25.93 17.29
N ALA A 236 -19.58 -26.10 16.22
CA ALA A 236 -19.32 -25.06 15.24
C ALA A 236 -20.60 -24.69 14.48
N ILE A 237 -20.92 -23.39 14.46
CA ILE A 237 -22.06 -22.81 13.78
C ILE A 237 -21.53 -21.97 12.61
N PRO A 238 -22.03 -22.13 11.38
CA PRO A 238 -21.62 -21.30 10.25
C PRO A 238 -22.01 -19.84 10.49
N ALA A 239 -21.09 -18.93 10.18
CA ALA A 239 -21.33 -17.50 10.19
C ALA A 239 -22.40 -17.16 9.15
N GLN A 240 -23.46 -16.48 9.57
CA GLN A 240 -24.42 -15.86 8.65
C GLN A 240 -23.85 -14.57 8.06
N VAL A 241 -24.52 -14.03 7.04
CA VAL A 241 -24.12 -12.78 6.36
C VAL A 241 -23.91 -11.65 7.38
N LEU A 242 -24.70 -11.59 8.45
CA LEU A 242 -24.51 -10.60 9.52
C LEU A 242 -23.40 -10.95 10.53
N ASP A 243 -23.05 -12.22 10.72
CA ASP A 243 -21.95 -12.62 11.64
C ASP A 243 -20.56 -12.29 11.07
N THR A 244 -20.46 -12.14 9.74
CA THR A 244 -19.23 -11.74 9.05
C THR A 244 -18.98 -10.23 9.10
N LEU A 245 -19.89 -9.49 9.75
CA LEU A 245 -19.96 -8.04 9.82
C LEU A 245 -19.53 -7.60 11.22
N ASP A 246 -18.26 -7.86 11.56
CA ASP A 246 -17.56 -7.48 12.79
C ASP A 246 -18.41 -7.50 14.09
N GLY A 247 -18.67 -8.73 14.56
CA GLY A 247 -19.77 -9.12 15.44
C GLY A 247 -19.78 -8.68 16.90
N ASN A 248 -19.25 -7.52 17.29
CA ASN A 248 -19.46 -6.99 18.66
C ASN A 248 -19.97 -5.54 18.71
N THR A 249 -19.57 -4.70 17.77
CA THR A 249 -19.96 -3.28 17.74
C THR A 249 -21.31 -3.07 17.06
N ILE A 250 -21.65 -3.95 16.12
CA ILE A 250 -22.84 -3.86 15.29
C ILE A 250 -24.04 -4.55 15.95
N ILE A 251 -23.86 -5.67 16.65
CA ILE A 251 -24.95 -6.37 17.37
C ILE A 251 -25.63 -5.47 18.42
N GLN A 252 -24.87 -4.60 19.09
CA GLN A 252 -25.43 -3.63 20.05
C GLN A 252 -26.24 -2.50 19.37
N ARG A 253 -26.05 -2.29 18.07
CA ARG A 253 -26.73 -1.25 17.28
C ARG A 253 -27.84 -1.80 16.37
N ILE A 254 -27.79 -3.09 16.04
CA ILE A 254 -28.75 -3.78 15.14
C ILE A 254 -29.83 -4.55 15.90
N ALA A 255 -29.71 -4.79 17.20
CA ALA A 255 -30.78 -5.44 17.99
C ALA A 255 -32.20 -4.82 17.80
N PRO A 256 -32.36 -3.50 17.51
CA PRO A 256 -33.66 -2.91 17.17
C PRO A 256 -34.10 -3.08 15.70
N LEU A 257 -33.22 -3.50 14.79
CA LEU A 257 -33.42 -3.58 13.33
C LEU A 257 -33.66 -5.02 12.82
N LEU A 258 -33.78 -5.99 13.72
CA LEU A 258 -33.96 -7.42 13.37
C LEU A 258 -35.26 -7.69 12.57
N ASP A 259 -36.27 -6.81 12.67
CA ASP A 259 -37.49 -6.90 11.86
C ASP A 259 -37.27 -6.35 10.41
N ASP A 260 -36.30 -5.45 10.20
CA ASP A 260 -35.95 -4.89 8.89
C ASP A 260 -35.04 -5.81 8.07
N GLU A 261 -34.26 -6.67 8.73
CA GLU A 261 -33.37 -7.66 8.10
C GLU A 261 -34.14 -8.60 7.16
N ALA A 262 -35.33 -9.05 7.57
CA ALA A 262 -36.16 -9.94 6.76
C ALA A 262 -36.62 -9.26 5.44
N ARG A 263 -36.89 -7.95 5.46
CA ARG A 263 -37.28 -7.19 4.26
C ARG A 263 -36.11 -7.03 3.30
N ILE A 264 -34.91 -6.72 3.80
CA ILE A 264 -33.71 -6.55 2.98
C ILE A 264 -33.33 -7.88 2.31
N ILE A 265 -33.36 -8.98 3.07
CA ILE A 265 -33.08 -10.32 2.54
C ILE A 265 -34.10 -10.70 1.47
N ALA A 266 -35.40 -10.46 1.70
CA ALA A 266 -36.44 -10.73 0.71
C ALA A 266 -36.25 -9.92 -0.58
N ALA A 267 -35.94 -8.63 -0.48
CA ALA A 267 -35.70 -7.77 -1.66
C ALA A 267 -34.45 -8.20 -2.44
N LEU A 268 -33.36 -8.59 -1.75
CA LEU A 268 -32.16 -9.13 -2.38
C LEU A 268 -32.41 -10.44 -3.11
N HIS A 269 -33.21 -11.34 -2.52
CA HIS A 269 -33.61 -12.59 -3.17
C HIS A 269 -34.42 -12.34 -4.44
N GLN A 270 -35.34 -11.39 -4.44
CA GLN A 270 -36.14 -11.04 -5.61
C GLN A 270 -35.28 -10.51 -6.78
N VAL A 271 -34.25 -9.70 -6.50
CA VAL A 271 -33.33 -9.22 -7.53
C VAL A 271 -32.42 -10.35 -8.02
N ARG A 272 -31.86 -11.14 -7.11
CA ARG A 272 -30.89 -12.20 -7.44
C ARG A 272 -31.51 -13.34 -8.25
N ASP A 273 -32.73 -13.72 -7.91
CA ASP A 273 -33.39 -14.91 -8.48
C ASP A 273 -34.25 -14.55 -9.72
N SER A 274 -34.29 -13.28 -10.11
CA SER A 274 -34.95 -12.80 -11.33
C SER A 274 -34.11 -13.04 -12.59
N ALA A 275 -34.75 -13.52 -13.66
CA ALA A 275 -34.11 -13.64 -14.98
C ALA A 275 -33.83 -12.28 -15.65
N GLU A 276 -34.64 -11.27 -15.32
CA GLU A 276 -34.46 -9.87 -15.73
C GLU A 276 -34.90 -8.97 -14.58
N VAL A 277 -34.06 -8.00 -14.21
CA VAL A 277 -34.26 -7.12 -13.04
C VAL A 277 -35.11 -5.92 -13.45
N THR A 278 -36.22 -5.69 -12.75
CA THR A 278 -37.13 -4.58 -13.07
C THR A 278 -36.87 -3.33 -12.21
N PRO A 279 -37.25 -2.13 -12.69
CA PRO A 279 -37.12 -0.88 -11.92
C PRO A 279 -37.82 -0.92 -10.55
N ASP A 280 -38.95 -1.61 -10.45
CA ASP A 280 -39.68 -1.78 -9.20
C ASP A 280 -38.89 -2.62 -8.18
N GLN A 281 -38.19 -3.67 -8.63
CA GLN A 281 -37.35 -4.51 -7.76
C GLN A 281 -36.14 -3.74 -7.25
N VAL A 282 -35.56 -2.90 -8.10
CA VAL A 282 -34.47 -1.99 -7.72
C VAL A 282 -34.97 -0.94 -6.72
N GLY A 283 -36.18 -0.39 -6.93
CA GLY A 283 -36.81 0.56 -6.03
C GLY A 283 -37.10 -0.03 -4.64
N GLN A 284 -37.61 -1.26 -4.57
CA GLN A 284 -37.91 -1.95 -3.31
C GLN A 284 -36.64 -2.28 -2.52
N LEU A 285 -35.56 -2.68 -3.21
CA LEU A 285 -34.27 -2.90 -2.58
C LEU A 285 -33.67 -1.59 -2.06
N ALA A 286 -33.74 -0.52 -2.84
CA ALA A 286 -33.27 0.80 -2.44
C ALA A 286 -34.05 1.34 -1.22
N GLU A 287 -35.37 1.18 -1.20
CA GLU A 287 -36.22 1.59 -0.07
C GLU A 287 -35.88 0.82 1.21
N ALA A 288 -35.71 -0.50 1.13
CA ALA A 288 -35.33 -1.34 2.27
C ALA A 288 -33.92 -1.03 2.81
N LEU A 289 -33.01 -0.59 1.94
CA LEU A 289 -31.67 -0.14 2.35
C LEU A 289 -31.69 1.28 2.92
N ALA A 290 -32.50 2.18 2.35
CA ALA A 290 -32.62 3.58 2.77
C ALA A 290 -33.25 3.74 4.16
N THR A 291 -34.12 2.83 4.59
CA THR A 291 -34.66 2.81 5.96
C THR A 291 -33.61 2.44 7.03
N THR A 292 -32.48 1.89 6.60
CA THR A 292 -31.49 1.22 7.47
C THR A 292 -30.12 1.91 7.46
N LEU A 293 -29.86 2.74 6.45
CA LEU A 293 -28.61 3.49 6.29
C LEU A 293 -28.77 4.95 6.74
N PRO A 294 -27.71 5.58 7.29
CA PRO A 294 -27.71 7.02 7.56
C PRO A 294 -28.07 7.83 6.28
N ARG A 295 -28.97 8.83 6.43
CA ARG A 295 -29.63 9.53 5.31
C ARG A 295 -28.69 10.25 4.34
N ASP A 296 -27.45 10.51 4.71
CA ASP A 296 -26.44 11.19 3.90
C ASP A 296 -25.80 10.31 2.82
N LEU A 297 -25.91 8.98 2.93
CA LEU A 297 -25.42 8.01 1.93
C LEU A 297 -26.41 7.73 0.79
N VAL A 298 -27.68 8.07 0.98
CA VAL A 298 -28.78 7.74 0.03
C VAL A 298 -28.73 8.65 -1.20
N ASP A 299 -28.48 9.95 -1.00
CA ASP A 299 -28.53 10.93 -2.09
C ASP A 299 -27.33 10.80 -3.05
N GLU A 300 -26.14 10.47 -2.54
CA GLU A 300 -24.94 10.27 -3.36
C GLU A 300 -24.99 8.96 -4.15
N PHE A 301 -25.55 7.90 -3.55
CA PHE A 301 -25.71 6.61 -4.20
C PHE A 301 -26.76 6.66 -5.30
N ASP A 302 -27.93 7.26 -5.06
CA ASP A 302 -28.99 7.41 -6.07
C ASP A 302 -28.54 8.30 -7.24
N THR A 303 -27.83 9.40 -6.96
CA THR A 303 -27.31 10.31 -7.99
C THR A 303 -26.29 9.62 -8.90
N ARG A 304 -25.36 8.83 -8.33
CA ARG A 304 -24.31 8.16 -9.11
C ARG A 304 -24.80 6.93 -9.85
N LEU A 305 -25.79 6.20 -9.31
CA LEU A 305 -26.38 5.05 -9.99
C LEU A 305 -27.20 5.48 -11.22
N ARG A 306 -27.98 6.58 -11.10
CA ARG A 306 -28.76 7.14 -12.22
C ARG A 306 -27.87 7.72 -13.32
N ALA A 307 -26.81 8.44 -12.95
CA ALA A 307 -25.85 8.99 -13.91
C ALA A 307 -25.13 7.90 -14.73
N ALA A 308 -24.97 6.70 -14.18
CA ALA A 308 -24.37 5.56 -14.88
C ALA A 308 -25.36 4.79 -15.77
N TYR A 309 -26.66 5.03 -15.64
CA TYR A 309 -27.70 4.39 -16.45
C TYR A 309 -28.09 5.24 -17.67
N ASP A 310 -27.93 6.56 -17.57
CA ASP A 310 -28.22 7.52 -18.65
C ASP A 310 -27.01 7.79 -19.57
N SER A 311 -25.90 7.04 -19.41
CA SER A 311 -24.65 7.14 -20.20
C SER A 311 -24.34 5.85 -20.95
#